data_AF-A0A1Q2L596-F1
#
_entry.id   AF-A0A1Q2L596-F1
#
_cell.length_a   1.000
_cell.length_b   1.000
_cell.length_c   1.000
_cell.angle_alpha   90.00
_cell.angle_beta   90.00
_cell.angle_gamma   90.00
#
_symmetry.space_group_name_H-M   'P 1'
#
loop_
_entity.id
_entity.type
_entity.pdbx_description
1 polymer ?
#
loop_
_entity_poly.entity_id
_entity_poly.type
_entity_poly.pdbx_seq_one_letter_code
_entity_poly.pdbx_strand_id
1 'polypeptide(L)'
;MLINVPVIQKMIKKAAIYQLMTNFDEKLKSEEVQLTHRDLSDGTGRAETWFNNSFRNAEDLRISSFLRILAVANESHKDKTETEIDGDFLSAIFTSEVFQTATAINGVAMENDAHLFDFVQSEEKLFQDLVAYWGILSANNKLDEAEEEALKEIQTILSTNSDSEQEEDNEQ
;
A
#
# COMPACT_ATOMS: atom_id res chain seq x y z
N MET A 1 -10.19 18.28 -15.38
CA MET A 1 -10.15 17.13 -14.48
C MET A 1 -9.50 15.98 -15.23
N LEU A 2 -8.28 15.63 -14.83
CA LEU A 2 -7.50 14.52 -15.40
C LEU A 2 -7.51 13.30 -14.49
N ILE A 3 -7.85 13.48 -13.20
CA ILE A 3 -8.27 12.37 -12.34
C ILE A 3 -9.40 11.58 -12.98
N ASN A 4 -9.14 10.29 -13.12
CA ASN A 4 -10.11 9.31 -13.56
C ASN A 4 -10.00 8.10 -12.65
N VAL A 5 -11.11 7.40 -12.53
CA VAL A 5 -11.26 6.21 -11.69
C VAL A 5 -10.14 5.19 -11.93
N PRO A 6 -9.78 4.83 -13.18
CA PRO A 6 -8.68 3.90 -13.44
C PRO A 6 -7.33 4.29 -12.83
N VAL A 7 -6.94 5.57 -12.91
CA VAL A 7 -5.68 6.05 -12.34
C VAL A 7 -5.70 5.98 -10.82
N ILE A 8 -6.78 6.45 -10.19
CA ILE A 8 -6.92 6.40 -8.73
C ILE A 8 -6.93 4.96 -8.22
N GLN A 9 -7.67 4.06 -8.87
CA GLN A 9 -7.64 2.64 -8.53
C GLN A 9 -6.25 2.05 -8.59
N LYS A 10 -5.47 2.38 -9.63
CA LYS A 10 -4.10 1.91 -9.78
C LYS A 10 -3.20 2.45 -8.67
N MET A 11 -3.34 3.72 -8.31
CA MET A 11 -2.60 4.34 -7.22
C MET A 11 -2.95 3.72 -5.85
N ILE A 12 -4.23 3.47 -5.56
CA ILE A 12 -4.66 2.81 -4.31
C ILE A 12 -4.11 1.38 -4.25
N LYS A 13 -4.14 0.63 -5.37
CA LYS A 13 -3.53 -0.71 -5.44
C LYS A 13 -2.04 -0.67 -5.09
N LYS A 14 -1.29 0.27 -5.66
CA LYS A 14 0.14 0.45 -5.33
C LYS A 14 0.35 0.75 -3.85
N ALA A 15 -0.47 1.61 -3.26
CA ALA A 15 -0.41 1.90 -1.83
C ALA A 15 -0.68 0.65 -0.98
N ALA A 16 -1.74 -0.12 -1.29
CA ALA A 16 -2.07 -1.36 -0.58
C ALA A 16 -0.94 -2.39 -0.65
N ILE A 17 -0.35 -2.59 -1.85
CA ILE A 17 0.77 -3.51 -2.03
C ILE A 17 1.99 -3.01 -1.26
N TYR A 18 2.29 -1.71 -1.33
CA TYR A 18 3.42 -1.13 -0.62
C TYR A 18 3.32 -1.31 0.90
N GLN A 19 2.15 -1.03 1.48
CA GLN A 19 1.87 -1.24 2.90
C GLN A 19 2.06 -2.71 3.29
N LEU A 20 1.37 -3.62 2.59
CA LEU A 20 1.43 -5.05 2.86
C LEU A 20 2.88 -5.58 2.80
N MET A 21 3.60 -5.19 1.76
CA MET A 21 4.98 -5.63 1.56
C MET A 21 5.93 -5.05 2.60
N THR A 22 5.73 -3.80 3.01
CA THR A 22 6.53 -3.15 4.07
C THR A 22 6.33 -3.87 5.40
N ASN A 23 5.08 -4.08 5.82
CA ASN A 23 4.76 -4.81 7.04
C ASN A 23 5.36 -6.23 7.02
N PHE A 24 5.30 -6.87 5.85
CA PHE A 24 5.87 -8.20 5.65
C PHE A 24 7.40 -8.20 5.78
N ASP A 25 8.09 -7.26 5.14
CA ASP A 25 9.54 -7.08 5.23
C ASP A 25 10.00 -6.80 6.67
N GLU A 26 9.25 -6.01 7.43
CA GLU A 26 9.52 -5.80 8.85
C GLU A 26 9.45 -7.11 9.66
N LYS A 27 8.44 -7.94 9.42
CA LYS A 27 8.33 -9.26 10.07
C LYS A 27 9.42 -10.23 9.63
N LEU A 28 9.85 -10.21 8.37
CA LEU A 28 10.96 -11.02 7.88
C LEU A 28 12.29 -10.68 8.58
N LYS A 29 12.50 -9.41 8.92
CA LYS A 29 13.70 -8.92 9.61
C LYS A 29 13.66 -9.10 11.12
N SER A 30 12.51 -9.45 11.69
CA SER A 30 12.35 -9.70 13.13
C SER A 30 13.23 -10.85 13.61
N GLU A 31 13.57 -10.87 14.90
CA GLU A 31 14.43 -11.90 15.50
C GLU A 31 13.87 -13.33 15.32
N GLU A 32 12.55 -13.44 15.28
CA GLU A 32 11.79 -14.68 15.07
C GLU A 32 12.03 -15.30 13.69
N VAL A 33 12.42 -14.51 12.67
CA VAL A 33 12.57 -14.96 11.28
C VAL A 33 13.96 -14.67 10.72
N GLN A 34 14.45 -13.42 10.77
CA GLN A 34 15.72 -12.93 10.20
C GLN A 34 16.05 -13.47 8.79
N LEU A 35 15.11 -13.37 7.87
CA LEU A 35 15.33 -13.68 6.46
C LEU A 35 15.72 -12.43 5.69
N THR A 36 16.72 -12.55 4.82
CA THR A 36 17.02 -11.53 3.81
C THR A 36 16.17 -11.76 2.56
N HIS A 37 16.05 -10.72 1.72
CA HIS A 37 15.37 -10.86 0.43
C HIS A 37 16.02 -11.92 -0.47
N ARG A 38 17.33 -12.18 -0.29
CA ARG A 38 18.04 -13.23 -1.01
C ARG A 38 17.58 -14.62 -0.55
N ASP A 39 17.49 -14.83 0.76
CA ASP A 39 17.03 -16.11 1.33
C ASP A 39 15.62 -16.46 0.84
N LEU A 40 14.75 -15.45 0.69
CA LEU A 40 13.42 -15.62 0.11
C LEU A 40 13.45 -15.98 -1.37
N SER A 41 14.29 -15.33 -2.17
CA SER A 41 14.44 -15.69 -3.59
C SER A 41 14.93 -17.13 -3.74
N ASP A 42 15.94 -17.53 -2.96
CA ASP A 42 16.53 -18.86 -2.97
C ASP A 42 15.52 -19.93 -2.49
N GLY A 43 14.86 -19.69 -1.34
CA GLY A 43 13.85 -20.59 -0.78
C GLY A 43 12.59 -20.72 -1.65
N THR A 44 12.25 -19.67 -2.41
CA THR A 44 11.17 -19.73 -3.41
C THR A 44 11.63 -20.23 -4.78
N GLY A 45 12.89 -20.65 -4.93
CA GLY A 45 13.44 -21.15 -6.20
C GLY A 45 13.26 -20.17 -7.36
N ARG A 46 13.32 -18.86 -7.08
CA ARG A 46 13.23 -17.79 -8.08
C ARG A 46 14.60 -17.13 -8.25
N ALA A 47 14.71 -16.29 -9.27
CA ALA A 47 15.94 -15.52 -9.48
C ALA A 47 16.26 -14.66 -8.25
N GLU A 48 17.54 -14.50 -7.92
CA GLU A 48 18.04 -13.83 -6.70
C GLU A 48 17.42 -12.44 -6.46
N THR A 49 17.14 -11.71 -7.53
CA THR A 49 16.57 -10.35 -7.48
C THR A 49 15.04 -10.29 -7.54
N TRP A 50 14.36 -11.43 -7.65
CA TRP A 50 12.91 -11.46 -7.89
C TRP A 50 12.12 -10.79 -6.76
N PHE A 51 12.38 -11.14 -5.50
CA PHE A 51 11.64 -10.54 -4.37
C PHE A 51 11.91 -9.04 -4.28
N ASN A 52 13.17 -8.63 -4.48
CA ASN A 52 13.56 -7.23 -4.56
C ASN A 52 12.80 -6.48 -5.66
N ASN A 53 12.63 -7.08 -6.84
CA ASN A 53 11.91 -6.46 -7.94
C ASN A 53 10.41 -6.35 -7.64
N SER A 54 9.78 -7.41 -7.13
CA SER A 54 8.36 -7.39 -6.75
C SER A 54 8.07 -6.41 -5.62
N PHE A 55 8.91 -6.37 -4.58
CA PHE A 55 8.82 -5.41 -3.49
C PHE A 55 9.02 -3.97 -3.99
N ARG A 56 10.11 -3.71 -4.73
CA ARG A 56 10.43 -2.36 -5.21
C ARG A 56 9.40 -1.83 -6.20
N ASN A 57 8.83 -2.67 -7.05
CA ASN A 57 7.92 -2.20 -8.09
C ASN A 57 6.46 -2.13 -7.64
N ALA A 58 6.16 -2.52 -6.38
CA ALA A 58 4.80 -2.66 -5.90
C ALA A 58 3.93 -3.44 -6.91
N GLU A 59 4.51 -4.49 -7.49
CA GLU A 59 3.84 -5.32 -8.48
C GLU A 59 2.91 -6.31 -7.77
N ASP A 60 1.77 -6.60 -8.40
CA ASP A 60 0.84 -7.62 -7.91
C ASP A 60 1.56 -8.97 -7.75
N LEU A 61 1.80 -9.33 -6.49
CA LEU A 61 2.27 -10.65 -6.13
C LEU A 61 1.12 -11.63 -6.30
N ARG A 62 1.24 -12.54 -7.27
CA ARG A 62 0.32 -13.67 -7.37
C ARG A 62 0.24 -14.37 -6.02
N ILE A 63 -0.96 -14.74 -5.58
CA ILE A 63 -1.21 -15.44 -4.31
C ILE A 63 -0.28 -16.65 -4.14
N SER A 64 -0.02 -17.40 -5.22
CA SER A 64 0.91 -18.54 -5.17
C SER A 64 2.36 -18.15 -4.84
N SER A 65 2.80 -16.95 -5.24
CA SER A 65 4.11 -16.41 -4.85
C SER A 65 4.09 -16.04 -3.37
N PHE A 66 3.07 -15.32 -2.94
CA PHE A 66 2.91 -14.90 -1.55
C PHE A 66 2.88 -16.09 -0.58
N LEU A 67 2.10 -17.14 -0.88
CA LEU A 67 2.05 -18.35 -0.07
C LEU A 67 3.40 -19.07 0.03
N ARG A 68 4.20 -19.07 -1.04
CA ARG A 68 5.54 -19.67 -1.01
C ARG A 68 6.50 -18.87 -0.13
N ILE A 69 6.42 -17.54 -0.18
CA ILE A 69 7.20 -16.67 0.68
C ILE A 69 6.82 -16.90 2.16
N LEU A 70 5.51 -17.01 2.46
CA LEU A 70 5.02 -17.37 3.79
C LEU A 70 5.51 -18.74 4.24
N ALA A 71 5.56 -19.73 3.35
CA ALA A 71 6.07 -21.06 3.68
C ALA A 71 7.55 -21.01 4.09
N VAL A 72 8.38 -20.27 3.35
CA VAL A 72 9.81 -20.07 3.70
C VAL A 72 9.94 -19.33 5.03
N ALA A 73 9.13 -18.29 5.27
CA ALA A 73 9.11 -17.57 6.54
C ALA A 73 8.70 -18.49 7.70
N ASN A 74 7.71 -19.36 7.49
CA ASN A 74 7.24 -20.31 8.49
C ASN A 74 8.29 -21.37 8.84
N GLU A 75 9.00 -21.90 7.84
CA GLU A 75 10.12 -22.82 8.07
C GLU A 75 11.20 -22.15 8.93
N SER A 76 11.60 -20.94 8.57
CA SER A 76 12.60 -20.19 9.33
C SER A 76 12.13 -19.84 10.75
N HIS A 77 10.86 -19.46 10.92
CA HIS A 77 10.26 -19.21 12.22
C HIS A 77 10.27 -20.45 13.12
N LYS A 78 9.89 -21.60 12.56
CA LYS A 78 9.85 -22.89 13.26
C LYS A 78 11.23 -23.35 13.69
N ASP A 79 12.24 -23.14 12.84
CA ASP A 79 13.62 -23.48 13.18
C ASP A 79 14.17 -22.67 14.37
N LYS A 80 13.61 -21.47 14.62
CA LYS A 80 14.08 -20.55 15.66
C LYS A 80 13.26 -20.57 16.95
N THR A 81 11.95 -20.72 16.82
CA THR A 81 11.00 -20.60 17.93
C THR A 81 10.40 -21.94 18.34
N GLU A 82 10.67 -23.01 17.59
CA GLU A 82 10.04 -24.33 17.72
C GLU A 82 8.51 -24.31 17.48
N THR A 83 7.97 -23.22 16.95
CA THR A 83 6.53 -23.02 16.70
C THR A 83 6.27 -22.50 15.29
N GLU A 84 5.05 -22.73 14.77
CA GLU A 84 4.62 -22.18 13.48
C GLU A 84 4.22 -20.71 13.64
N ILE A 85 4.22 -19.98 12.52
CA ILE A 85 3.66 -18.62 12.43
C ILE A 85 2.21 -18.64 12.94
N ASP A 86 1.91 -17.73 13.85
CA ASP A 86 0.60 -17.64 14.50
C ASP A 86 -0.25 -16.49 13.97
N GLY A 87 -1.40 -16.26 14.62
CA GLY A 87 -2.31 -15.18 14.27
C GLY A 87 -1.70 -13.80 14.44
N ASP A 88 -0.89 -13.59 15.48
CA ASP A 88 -0.30 -12.29 15.80
C ASP A 88 0.72 -11.87 14.74
N PHE A 89 1.53 -12.82 14.27
CA PHE A 89 2.44 -12.61 13.15
C PHE A 89 1.68 -12.18 11.87
N LEU A 90 0.55 -12.84 11.55
CA LEU A 90 -0.26 -12.50 10.39
C LEU A 90 -0.96 -11.14 10.57
N SER A 91 -1.45 -10.82 11.77
CA SER A 91 -2.08 -9.54 12.07
C SER A 91 -1.11 -8.36 12.00
N ALA A 92 0.19 -8.58 12.25
CA ALA A 92 1.22 -7.57 12.02
C ALA A 92 1.44 -7.26 10.53
N ILE A 93 1.11 -8.20 9.63
CA ILE A 93 1.24 -8.04 8.18
C ILE A 93 -0.03 -7.42 7.60
N PHE A 94 -1.18 -8.03 7.93
CA PHE A 94 -2.51 -7.66 7.47
C PHE A 94 -3.18 -6.69 8.44
N THR A 95 -2.62 -5.48 8.54
CA THR A 95 -3.12 -4.45 9.46
C THR A 95 -4.47 -3.88 9.00
N SER A 96 -5.17 -3.21 9.91
CA SER A 96 -6.42 -2.50 9.58
C SER A 96 -6.23 -1.46 8.47
N GLU A 97 -5.06 -0.82 8.40
CA GLU A 97 -4.72 0.18 7.38
C GLU A 97 -4.62 -0.45 5.98
N VAL A 98 -4.02 -1.65 5.87
CA VAL A 98 -3.99 -2.42 4.62
C VAL A 98 -5.41 -2.73 4.16
N PHE A 99 -6.29 -3.15 5.09
CA PHE A 99 -7.69 -3.45 4.76
C PHE A 99 -8.52 -2.22 4.42
N GLN A 100 -8.28 -1.08 5.08
CA GLN A 100 -8.91 0.19 4.74
C GLN A 100 -8.52 0.63 3.32
N THR A 101 -7.23 0.56 3.00
CA THR A 101 -6.71 0.87 1.66
C THR A 101 -7.28 -0.09 0.61
N ALA A 102 -7.38 -1.38 0.91
CA ALA A 102 -8.01 -2.34 0.01
C ALA A 102 -9.52 -2.09 -0.16
N THR A 103 -10.21 -1.65 0.89
CA THR A 103 -11.63 -1.27 0.85
C THR A 103 -11.84 -0.03 -0.03
N ALA A 104 -10.91 0.93 0.00
CA ALA A 104 -10.94 2.09 -0.88
C ALA A 104 -10.90 1.71 -2.38
N ILE A 105 -10.24 0.61 -2.74
CA ILE A 105 -10.27 0.09 -4.13
C ILE A 105 -11.71 -0.25 -4.54
N ASN A 106 -12.46 -0.90 -3.63
CA ASN A 106 -13.86 -1.24 -3.90
C ASN A 106 -14.74 0.02 -3.97
N GLY A 107 -14.51 0.99 -3.09
CA GLY A 107 -15.21 2.27 -3.10
C GLY A 107 -15.04 2.99 -4.43
N VAL A 108 -13.79 3.22 -4.85
CA VAL A 108 -13.48 3.88 -6.13
C VAL A 108 -13.96 3.07 -7.34
N ALA A 109 -14.07 1.74 -7.24
CA ALA A 109 -14.63 0.90 -8.31
C ALA A 109 -16.13 1.07 -8.53
N MET A 110 -16.85 1.62 -7.56
CA MET A 110 -18.27 1.95 -7.70
C MET A 110 -18.49 3.39 -8.17
N GLU A 111 -17.43 4.19 -8.22
CA GLU A 111 -17.47 5.59 -8.65
C GLU A 111 -17.38 5.76 -10.18
N ASN A 112 -17.68 6.97 -10.63
CA ASN A 112 -17.44 7.42 -11.99
C ASN A 112 -16.62 8.72 -12.00
N ASP A 113 -15.98 9.01 -13.13
CA ASP A 113 -15.08 10.16 -13.27
C ASP A 113 -15.77 11.51 -12.96
N ALA A 114 -17.08 11.63 -13.14
CA ALA A 114 -17.82 12.86 -12.89
C ALA A 114 -18.07 13.14 -11.40
N HIS A 115 -18.06 12.11 -10.54
CA HIS A 115 -18.27 12.24 -9.09
C HIS A 115 -16.99 12.03 -8.28
N LEU A 116 -15.87 11.74 -8.95
CA LEU A 116 -14.62 11.42 -8.27
C LEU A 116 -14.11 12.57 -7.39
N PHE A 117 -14.36 13.82 -7.79
CA PHE A 117 -14.04 15.00 -6.97
C PHE A 117 -14.81 14.98 -5.65
N ASP A 118 -16.14 14.85 -5.72
CA ASP A 118 -17.01 14.83 -4.54
C ASP A 118 -16.68 13.63 -3.63
N PHE A 119 -16.36 12.48 -4.24
CA PHE A 119 -15.90 11.31 -3.51
C PHE A 119 -14.61 11.57 -2.72
N VAL A 120 -13.59 12.18 -3.36
CA VAL A 120 -12.32 12.54 -2.68
C VAL A 120 -12.56 13.48 -1.51
N GLN A 121 -13.46 14.45 -1.65
CA GLN A 121 -13.83 15.35 -0.55
C GLN A 121 -14.58 14.63 0.57
N SER A 122 -15.52 13.74 0.22
CA SER A 122 -16.29 12.99 1.23
C SER A 122 -15.44 12.00 2.03
N GLU A 123 -14.36 11.51 1.43
CA GLU A 123 -13.42 10.54 2.00
C GLU A 123 -12.07 11.20 2.33
N GLU A 124 -12.09 12.47 2.76
CA GLU A 124 -10.89 13.30 2.95
C GLU A 124 -9.79 12.60 3.74
N LYS A 125 -10.14 12.01 4.89
CA LYS A 125 -9.18 11.31 5.75
C LYS A 125 -8.48 10.16 5.04
N LEU A 126 -9.25 9.35 4.30
CA LEU A 126 -8.71 8.25 3.52
C LEU A 126 -7.70 8.77 2.48
N PHE A 127 -8.04 9.84 1.77
CA PHE A 127 -7.15 10.40 0.75
C PHE A 127 -5.93 11.12 1.35
N GLN A 128 -6.04 11.72 2.53
CA GLN A 128 -4.89 12.25 3.28
C GLN A 128 -3.90 11.13 3.64
N ASP A 129 -4.40 10.01 4.17
CA ASP A 129 -3.57 8.84 4.50
C ASP A 129 -2.91 8.27 3.23
N LEU A 130 -3.66 8.16 2.12
CA LEU A 130 -3.14 7.70 0.83
C LEU A 130 -2.06 8.63 0.25
N VAL A 131 -2.21 9.95 0.39
CA VAL A 131 -1.23 10.94 -0.09
C VAL A 131 0.15 10.72 0.55
N ALA A 132 0.21 10.30 1.83
CA ALA A 132 1.49 9.97 2.45
C ALA A 132 2.18 8.79 1.74
N TYR A 133 1.45 7.71 1.47
CA TYR A 133 1.99 6.55 0.74
C TYR A 133 2.35 6.89 -0.71
N TRP A 134 1.53 7.67 -1.40
CA TRP A 134 1.83 8.12 -2.76
C TRP A 134 3.03 9.06 -2.82
N GLY A 135 3.24 9.89 -1.81
CA GLY A 135 4.46 10.70 -1.67
C GLY A 135 5.71 9.84 -1.58
N ILE A 136 5.66 8.75 -0.80
CA ILE A 136 6.77 7.79 -0.71
C ILE A 136 6.99 7.08 -2.05
N LEU A 137 5.91 6.66 -2.73
CA LEU A 137 5.99 6.00 -4.03
C LEU A 137 6.55 6.94 -5.11
N SER A 138 6.12 8.21 -5.11
CA SER A 138 6.63 9.28 -5.99
C SER A 138 8.13 9.49 -5.77
N ALA A 139 8.56 9.67 -4.52
CA ALA A 139 9.98 9.85 -4.17
C ALA A 139 10.86 8.67 -4.62
N ASN A 140 10.28 7.47 -4.73
CA ASN A 140 10.95 6.26 -5.22
C ASN A 140 10.78 6.02 -6.73
N ASN A 141 10.26 6.99 -7.49
CA ASN A 141 9.96 6.90 -8.93
C ASN A 141 9.05 5.71 -9.28
N LYS A 142 8.01 5.50 -8.45
CA LYS A 142 7.03 4.41 -8.62
C LYS A 142 5.69 4.87 -9.16
N LEU A 143 5.50 6.18 -9.29
CA LEU A 143 4.37 6.74 -10.00
C LEU A 143 4.78 7.08 -11.43
N ASP A 144 3.89 6.81 -12.38
CA ASP A 144 4.00 7.31 -13.76
C ASP A 144 3.45 8.74 -13.88
N GLU A 145 3.58 9.34 -15.05
CA GLU A 145 3.21 10.74 -15.27
C GLU A 145 1.72 11.02 -14.95
N ALA A 146 0.82 10.10 -15.29
CA ALA A 146 -0.60 10.27 -15.01
C ALA A 146 -0.90 10.14 -13.51
N GLU A 147 -0.21 9.24 -12.82
CA GLU A 147 -0.31 9.07 -11.37
C GLU A 147 0.28 10.28 -10.60
N GLU A 148 1.38 10.86 -11.09
CA GLU A 148 1.97 12.08 -10.53
C GLU A 148 1.05 13.30 -10.71
N GLU A 149 0.39 13.42 -11.86
CA GLU A 149 -0.59 14.48 -12.10
C GLU A 149 -1.83 14.30 -11.19
N ALA A 150 -2.34 13.07 -11.09
CA ALA A 150 -3.45 12.75 -10.19
C ALA A 150 -3.12 13.04 -8.72
N LEU A 151 -1.89 12.75 -8.27
CA LEU A 151 -1.44 13.07 -6.90
C LEU A 151 -1.55 14.59 -6.62
N LYS A 152 -1.07 15.42 -7.55
CA LYS A 152 -1.14 16.88 -7.41
C LYS A 152 -2.58 17.39 -7.41
N GLU A 153 -3.44 16.83 -8.25
CA GLU A 153 -4.86 17.19 -8.31
C GLU A 153 -5.56 16.84 -6.98
N ILE A 154 -5.34 15.64 -6.44
CA ILE A 154 -5.87 15.24 -5.13
C ILE A 154 -5.37 16.15 -4.01
N GLN A 155 -4.07 16.46 -3.97
CA GLN A 155 -3.51 17.39 -2.98
C GLN A 155 -4.19 18.77 -3.05
N THR A 156 -4.49 19.24 -4.27
CA THR A 156 -5.21 20.50 -4.47
C THR A 156 -6.66 20.41 -3.96
N ILE A 157 -7.37 19.32 -4.24
CA ILE A 157 -8.74 19.07 -3.75
C ILE A 157 -8.77 19.10 -2.22
N LEU A 158 -7.86 18.37 -1.57
CA LEU A 158 -7.77 18.29 -0.12
C LEU A 158 -7.39 19.63 0.52
N SER A 159 -6.55 20.43 -0.15
CA SER A 159 -6.15 21.76 0.35
C SER A 159 -7.25 22.81 0.21
N THR A 160 -8.18 22.63 -0.75
CA THR A 160 -9.26 23.60 -1.01
C THR A 160 -10.29 23.61 0.13
N ASN A 161 -10.50 22.50 0.84
CA ASN A 161 -11.40 22.44 2.00
C ASN A 161 -10.82 23.09 3.26
N SER A 162 -9.50 23.00 3.46
CA SER A 162 -8.84 23.56 4.64
C SER A 162 -8.88 25.10 4.69
N ASP A 163 -9.03 25.77 3.56
CA ASP A 163 -9.16 27.23 3.48
C ASP A 163 -10.61 27.69 3.74
N SER A 164 -11.61 26.90 3.34
CA SER A 164 -13.03 27.24 3.57
C SER A 164 -13.49 27.09 5.02
N GLU A 165 -12.86 26.24 5.83
CA GLU A 165 -13.17 26.13 7.27
C GLU A 165 -12.52 27.25 8.10
N GLN A 166 -11.45 27.90 7.61
CA GLN A 166 -10.79 29.00 8.32
C GLN A 166 -11.48 30.37 8.13
N GLU A 167 -12.34 30.53 7.12
CA GLU A 167 -13.11 31.75 6.94
C GLU A 167 -14.35 31.80 7.85
N GLU A 168 -14.97 30.66 8.18
CA GLU A 168 -16.16 30.63 9.06
C GLU A 168 -15.83 30.85 10.55
N ASP A 169 -14.62 30.48 11.00
CA ASP A 169 -14.18 30.67 12.40
C ASP A 169 -13.64 32.09 12.69
N ASN A 170 -13.38 32.90 11.65
CA ASN A 170 -12.93 34.29 11.80
C ASN A 170 -14.07 35.32 11.75
N GLU A 171 -15.32 34.88 11.58
CA GLU A 171 -16.51 35.75 11.57
C GLU A 171 -17.37 35.68 12.85
N GLN A 172 -16.90 35.03 13.94
CA GLN A 172 -17.60 35.00 15.24
C GLN A 172 -17.00 35.91 16.32
#